data_AF-A0A6A6WN00-F1
#
_entry.id   AF-A0A6A6WN00-F1
#
_cell.length_a   1.000
_cell.length_b   1.000
_cell.length_c   1.000
_cell.angle_alpha   90.00
_cell.angle_beta   90.00
_cell.angle_gamma   90.00
#
_symmetry.space_group_name_H-M   'P 1'
#
loop_
_entity.id
_entity.type
_entity.pdbx_description
1 polymer ?
#
loop_
_entity_poly.entity_id
_entity_poly.type
_entity_poly.pdbx_seq_one_letter_code
_entity_poly.pdbx_strand_id
1 'polypeptide(L)'
;NKWANSTCTPLPAGAGPNPSSDTPEAFVNYAPFSQTARSTATPDGYNVAFIDLHATDYAQDSLGYQDFGSYDAQACAAKCTGQADCAAFNIYYERSPSVDPADGCTNPPSTTSIRCVLFSNSLTPEMAQNPDNSGQYRRDFIVVIAGSNGYTKEAGYNAASLENVAIESPLNCNGQDSYMGYTGLPLSASTPYDPSRCVGPCQQTGTCRFFNSYILLKNGSPVMQVCSMYTNSFAGSYGTNVGQYAGSDHYTITDSYTYSNSNDPNT
;
A
#
# COMPACT_ATOMS: atom_id res chain seq x y z
N ASN A 1 48.19 11.34 13.57
CA ASN A 1 46.82 10.84 13.26
C ASN A 1 46.32 11.52 12.00
N LYS A 2 46.40 10.85 10.84
CA LYS A 2 46.17 11.42 9.49
C LYS A 2 44.94 10.82 8.78
N TRP A 3 43.85 10.56 9.49
CA TRP A 3 42.62 10.00 8.87
C TRP A 3 41.32 10.55 9.49
N ALA A 4 41.33 11.78 10.01
CA ALA A 4 40.10 12.50 10.34
C ALA A 4 39.49 13.01 9.03
N ASN A 5 38.59 12.23 8.42
CA ASN A 5 37.81 12.72 7.29
C ASN A 5 36.90 13.84 7.80
N SER A 6 37.25 15.08 7.48
CA SER A 6 36.59 16.31 7.91
C SER A 6 35.65 16.88 6.85
N THR A 7 35.49 16.17 5.73
CA THR A 7 34.77 16.68 4.55
C THR A 7 33.29 16.32 4.61
N CYS A 8 32.46 17.34 4.85
CA CYS A 8 31.01 17.28 4.90
C CYS A 8 30.41 17.32 3.50
N THR A 9 30.47 16.18 2.79
CA THR A 9 30.06 16.10 1.38
C THR A 9 28.54 16.31 1.25
N PRO A 10 28.05 17.23 0.42
CA PRO A 10 26.62 17.41 0.17
C PRO A 10 25.93 16.12 -0.27
N LEU A 11 24.78 15.84 0.33
CA LEU A 11 23.89 14.76 -0.05
C LEU A 11 22.68 15.32 -0.83
N PRO A 12 22.01 14.50 -1.66
CA PRO A 12 20.79 14.92 -2.33
C PRO A 12 19.74 15.42 -1.33
N ALA A 13 19.09 16.53 -1.67
CA ALA A 13 17.97 17.04 -0.88
C ALA A 13 16.74 16.15 -1.08
N GLY A 14 16.06 15.81 0.01
CA GLY A 14 14.79 15.12 -0.03
C GLY A 14 13.64 16.05 -0.42
N ALA A 15 12.54 15.47 -0.93
CA ALA A 15 11.38 16.20 -1.42
C ALA A 15 10.25 16.36 -0.38
N GLY A 16 10.37 15.72 0.79
CA GLY A 16 9.34 15.75 1.82
C GLY A 16 9.28 17.06 2.61
N PRO A 17 8.15 17.34 3.28
CA PRO A 17 8.03 18.51 4.14
C PRO A 17 8.89 18.34 5.40
N ASN A 18 9.55 19.41 5.85
CA ASN A 18 10.36 19.38 7.07
C ASN A 18 9.58 19.96 8.27
N PRO A 19 9.68 19.34 9.47
CA PRO A 19 9.23 19.98 10.71
C PRO A 19 10.00 21.29 10.96
N SER A 20 9.39 22.22 11.69
CA SER A 20 10.05 23.49 12.05
C SER A 20 11.21 23.31 13.03
N SER A 21 11.17 22.28 13.88
CA SER A 21 12.25 21.90 14.78
C SER A 21 13.04 20.73 14.17
N ASP A 22 14.32 20.93 13.88
CA ASP A 22 15.20 19.90 13.31
C ASP A 22 15.77 18.97 14.38
N THR A 23 14.90 18.15 14.97
CA THR A 23 15.23 17.14 15.97
C THR A 23 14.58 15.81 15.60
N PRO A 24 15.19 14.65 15.93
CA PRO A 24 14.58 13.35 15.70
C PRO A 24 13.16 13.23 16.28
N GLU A 25 12.94 13.74 17.49
CA GLU A 25 11.65 13.68 18.18
C GLU A 25 10.57 14.50 17.48
N ALA A 26 10.91 15.73 17.04
CA ALA A 26 9.98 16.55 16.27
C ALA A 26 9.67 15.95 14.89
N PHE A 27 10.64 15.25 14.27
CA PHE A 27 10.44 14.56 13.00
C PHE A 27 9.44 13.41 13.15
N VAL A 28 9.67 12.53 14.12
CA VAL A 28 8.80 11.36 14.35
C VAL A 28 7.37 11.79 14.70
N ASN A 29 7.20 12.89 15.44
CA ASN A 29 5.88 13.38 15.85
C ASN A 29 5.25 14.39 14.88
N TYR A 30 5.78 14.56 13.67
CA TYR A 30 5.28 15.56 12.73
C TYR A 30 3.94 15.12 12.12
N ALA A 31 2.84 15.71 12.62
CA ALA A 31 1.47 15.32 12.28
C ALA A 31 1.15 15.21 10.77
N PRO A 32 1.68 16.06 9.87
CA PRO A 32 1.44 15.93 8.43
C PRO A 32 1.91 14.59 7.83
N PHE A 33 2.97 13.97 8.37
CA PHE A 33 3.41 12.64 7.91
C PHE A 33 2.35 11.59 8.21
N SER A 34 1.86 11.56 9.45
CA SER A 34 0.81 10.63 9.89
C SER A 34 -0.51 10.84 9.15
N GLN A 35 -0.91 12.10 8.93
CA GLN A 35 -2.09 12.42 8.14
C GLN A 35 -1.97 11.89 6.72
N THR A 36 -0.83 12.11 6.06
CA THR A 36 -0.58 11.61 4.70
C THR A 36 -0.64 10.09 4.67
N ALA A 37 0.10 9.42 5.56
CA ALA A 37 0.17 7.96 5.64
C ALA A 37 -1.22 7.33 5.81
N ARG A 38 -2.06 7.85 6.71
CA ARG A 38 -3.42 7.34 6.96
C ARG A 38 -4.44 7.65 5.86
N SER A 39 -4.21 8.72 5.09
CA SER A 39 -5.08 9.09 3.97
C SER A 39 -4.70 8.42 2.65
N THR A 40 -3.53 7.77 2.60
CA THR A 40 -3.03 7.13 1.39
C THR A 40 -3.82 5.85 1.13
N ALA A 41 -4.42 5.76 -0.07
CA ALA A 41 -5.14 4.57 -0.49
C ALA A 41 -4.20 3.35 -0.59
N THR A 42 -4.74 2.16 -0.34
CA THR A 42 -4.03 0.90 -0.58
C THR A 42 -3.79 0.73 -2.07
N PRO A 43 -2.55 0.46 -2.50
CA PRO A 43 -2.25 0.26 -3.92
C PRO A 43 -2.84 -1.02 -4.51
N ASP A 44 -3.20 -0.94 -5.79
CA ASP A 44 -3.77 -2.06 -6.54
C ASP A 44 -2.85 -3.29 -6.49
N GLY A 45 -3.39 -4.43 -6.04
CA GLY A 45 -2.67 -5.71 -6.00
C GLY A 45 -1.86 -5.95 -4.72
N TYR A 46 -2.07 -5.09 -3.72
CA TYR A 46 -1.40 -5.17 -2.43
C TYR A 46 -2.38 -5.09 -1.26
N ASN A 47 -1.99 -5.75 -0.17
CA ASN A 47 -2.60 -5.66 1.14
C ASN A 47 -1.83 -4.76 2.06
N VAL A 48 -2.55 -4.06 2.92
CA VAL A 48 -1.95 -3.33 4.03
C VAL A 48 -1.34 -4.32 5.02
N ALA A 49 -0.02 -4.25 5.18
CA ALA A 49 0.67 -4.91 6.29
C ALA A 49 0.59 -4.05 7.54
N PHE A 50 0.86 -2.74 7.41
CA PHE A 50 0.77 -1.76 8.49
C PHE A 50 0.65 -0.34 7.93
N ILE A 51 0.14 0.58 8.74
CA ILE A 51 -0.03 1.99 8.40
C ILE A 51 0.56 2.85 9.51
N ASP A 52 1.24 3.92 9.10
CA ASP A 52 1.68 5.00 9.99
C ASP A 52 2.55 4.53 11.16
N LEU A 53 3.54 3.69 10.88
CA LEU A 53 4.57 3.29 11.85
C LEU A 53 5.82 4.18 11.75
N HIS A 54 6.71 4.04 12.73
CA HIS A 54 7.94 4.83 12.86
C HIS A 54 9.21 4.01 12.53
N ALA A 55 9.08 2.95 11.73
CA ALA A 55 10.19 2.09 11.35
C ALA A 55 10.03 1.53 9.93
N THR A 56 11.13 0.99 9.41
CA THR A 56 11.20 0.17 8.18
C THR A 56 11.17 -1.32 8.52
N ASP A 57 10.95 -2.16 7.52
CA ASP A 57 11.24 -3.60 7.63
C ASP A 57 12.76 -3.88 7.48
N TYR A 58 13.18 -5.05 7.97
CA TYR A 58 14.52 -5.56 8.16
C TYR A 58 15.31 -5.70 6.84
N ALA A 59 16.55 -5.23 6.86
CA ALA A 59 17.35 -5.04 5.64
C ALA A 59 17.77 -6.34 4.90
N GLN A 60 17.68 -7.52 5.51
CA GLN A 60 18.17 -8.77 4.88
C GLN A 60 17.38 -9.17 3.63
N ASP A 61 16.10 -8.84 3.58
CA ASP A 61 15.21 -9.14 2.45
C ASP A 61 14.96 -7.92 1.56
N SER A 62 15.70 -6.82 1.79
CA SER A 62 15.57 -5.61 0.99
C SER A 62 16.15 -5.83 -0.40
N LEU A 63 15.33 -5.51 -1.40
CA LEU A 63 15.69 -5.49 -2.81
C LEU A 63 16.22 -4.12 -3.28
N GLY A 64 16.42 -3.20 -2.33
CA GLY A 64 16.84 -1.83 -2.57
C GLY A 64 15.72 -0.81 -2.34
N TYR A 65 16.07 0.46 -2.53
CA TYR A 65 15.16 1.58 -2.34
C TYR A 65 15.28 2.61 -3.46
N GLN A 66 14.28 3.47 -3.56
CA GLN A 66 14.31 4.66 -4.38
C GLN A 66 13.65 5.85 -3.66
N ASP A 67 14.26 7.02 -3.78
CA ASP A 67 13.70 8.28 -3.31
C ASP A 67 12.67 8.84 -4.31
N PHE A 68 11.55 9.33 -3.79
CA PHE A 68 10.42 9.84 -4.56
C PHE A 68 10.25 11.36 -4.33
N GLY A 69 9.59 12.02 -5.30
CA GLY A 69 9.20 13.43 -5.18
C GLY A 69 7.97 13.66 -4.32
N SER A 70 7.17 12.62 -4.07
CA SER A 70 5.92 12.67 -3.30
C SER A 70 5.64 11.31 -2.65
N TYR A 71 4.77 11.31 -1.63
CA TYR A 71 4.32 10.08 -0.97
C TYR A 71 3.28 9.38 -1.84
N ASP A 72 3.74 8.54 -2.77
CA ASP A 72 2.92 7.85 -3.76
C ASP A 72 3.09 6.32 -3.62
N ALA A 73 2.16 5.70 -2.89
CA ALA A 73 2.18 4.27 -2.66
C ALA A 73 1.89 3.48 -3.95
N GLN A 74 1.06 4.00 -4.87
CA GLN A 74 0.75 3.32 -6.14
C GLN A 74 1.98 3.27 -7.06
N ALA A 75 2.77 4.35 -7.12
CA ALA A 75 4.01 4.35 -7.87
C ALA A 75 5.07 3.41 -7.26
N CYS A 76 5.09 3.25 -5.93
CA CYS A 76 5.96 2.28 -5.27
C CYS A 76 5.50 0.82 -5.54
N ALA A 77 4.19 0.57 -5.50
CA ALA A 77 3.59 -0.70 -5.89
C ALA A 77 3.92 -1.07 -7.33
N ALA A 78 3.83 -0.12 -8.28
CA ALA A 78 4.19 -0.36 -9.67
C ALA A 78 5.65 -0.81 -9.84
N LYS A 79 6.58 -0.26 -9.02
CA LYS A 79 7.98 -0.71 -9.00
C LYS A 79 8.11 -2.13 -8.49
N CYS A 80 7.44 -2.44 -7.39
CA CYS A 80 7.45 -3.79 -6.84
C CYS A 80 6.83 -4.79 -7.84
N THR A 81 5.69 -4.49 -8.44
CA THR A 81 5.06 -5.34 -9.46
C THR A 81 5.98 -5.56 -10.68
N GLY A 82 6.75 -4.54 -11.08
CA GLY A 82 7.73 -4.64 -12.17
C GLY A 82 9.00 -5.42 -11.84
N GLN A 83 9.24 -5.77 -10.57
CA GLN A 83 10.41 -6.52 -10.13
C GLN A 83 10.00 -7.94 -9.72
N ALA A 84 10.52 -8.94 -10.46
CA ALA A 84 10.07 -10.34 -10.35
C ALA A 84 10.13 -10.89 -8.92
N ASP A 85 11.19 -10.58 -8.18
CA ASP A 85 11.41 -11.09 -6.82
C ASP A 85 10.73 -10.25 -5.74
N CYS A 86 10.00 -9.17 -6.08
CA CYS A 86 9.37 -8.31 -5.10
C CYS A 86 8.03 -8.85 -4.63
N ALA A 87 7.94 -9.10 -3.33
CA ALA A 87 6.75 -9.58 -2.64
C ALA A 87 6.08 -8.48 -1.80
N ALA A 88 6.79 -7.42 -1.47
CA ALA A 88 6.23 -6.33 -0.69
C ALA A 88 7.04 -5.04 -0.83
N PHE A 89 6.48 -3.93 -0.35
CA PHE A 89 7.20 -2.68 -0.24
C PHE A 89 6.76 -1.90 1.00
N ASN A 90 7.61 -0.99 1.43
CA ASN A 90 7.20 0.09 2.31
C ASN A 90 7.40 1.44 1.59
N ILE A 91 6.56 2.42 1.92
CA ILE A 91 6.82 3.83 1.67
C ILE A 91 6.84 4.62 2.99
N TYR A 92 7.83 5.49 3.20
CA TYR A 92 7.96 6.28 4.45
C TYR A 92 8.65 7.64 4.24
N TYR A 93 8.59 8.50 5.26
CA TYR A 93 9.45 9.67 5.41
C TYR A 93 10.68 9.32 6.26
N GLU A 94 11.87 9.71 5.81
CA GLU A 94 13.12 9.56 6.55
C GLU A 94 13.78 10.91 6.80
N ARG A 95 14.23 11.11 8.05
CA ARG A 95 15.14 12.20 8.41
C ARG A 95 16.54 11.86 7.93
N SER A 96 16.95 12.42 6.81
CA SER A 96 18.28 12.21 6.22
C SER A 96 19.19 13.42 6.46
N PRO A 97 20.51 13.25 6.62
CA PRO A 97 21.41 14.39 6.78
C PRO A 97 21.61 15.11 5.43
N SER A 98 21.73 16.44 5.45
CA SER A 98 21.98 17.25 4.24
C SER A 98 23.40 17.10 3.67
N VAL A 99 24.32 16.59 4.48
CA VAL A 99 25.71 16.29 4.13
C VAL A 99 26.10 14.99 4.81
N ASP A 100 27.10 14.28 4.30
CA ASP A 100 27.65 13.09 4.95
C ASP A 100 28.28 13.46 6.31
N PRO A 101 27.77 12.93 7.44
CA PRO A 101 28.31 13.28 8.76
C PRO A 101 29.79 12.92 8.90
N ALA A 102 30.60 13.94 9.21
CA ALA A 102 32.05 13.88 9.31
C ALA A 102 32.54 14.55 10.60
N ASP A 103 33.85 14.53 10.88
CA ASP A 103 34.39 15.15 12.11
C ASP A 103 34.09 16.67 12.19
N GLY A 104 33.92 17.33 11.03
CA GLY A 104 33.56 18.76 10.95
C GLY A 104 32.05 19.07 10.98
N CYS A 105 31.20 18.04 10.95
CA CYS A 105 29.74 18.13 10.91
C CYS A 105 29.14 16.85 11.47
N THR A 106 29.30 16.62 12.77
CA THR A 106 28.86 15.36 13.38
C THR A 106 27.34 15.24 13.46
N ASN A 107 26.62 16.37 13.48
CA ASN A 107 25.16 16.47 13.42
C ASN A 107 24.73 17.61 12.46
N PRO A 108 24.76 17.39 11.13
CA PRO A 108 24.38 18.41 10.16
C PRO A 108 22.85 18.65 10.13
N PRO A 109 22.39 19.75 9.49
CA PRO A 109 20.97 19.96 9.23
C PRO A 109 20.35 18.79 8.47
N SER A 110 19.09 18.46 8.74
CA SER A 110 18.39 17.38 8.05
C SER A 110 17.64 17.83 6.79
N THR A 111 17.25 16.85 6.00
CA THR A 111 16.29 16.93 4.90
C THR A 111 15.35 15.74 5.01
N THR A 112 14.13 15.86 4.46
CA THR A 112 13.12 14.81 4.51
C THR A 112 13.10 14.04 3.20
N SER A 113 13.60 12.81 3.20
CA SER A 113 13.51 11.90 2.06
C SER A 113 12.18 11.15 2.10
N ILE A 114 11.57 10.91 0.93
CA ILE A 114 10.42 10.02 0.80
C ILE A 114 10.92 8.77 0.13
N ARG A 115 10.95 7.63 0.84
CA ARG A 115 11.56 6.40 0.33
C ARG A 115 10.53 5.34 0.05
N CYS A 116 10.68 4.72 -1.11
CA CYS A 116 10.06 3.46 -1.49
C CYS A 116 11.11 2.35 -1.34
N VAL A 117 10.91 1.40 -0.42
CA VAL A 117 11.81 0.25 -0.21
C VAL A 117 11.10 -1.02 -0.62
N LEU A 118 11.77 -1.86 -1.41
CA LEU A 118 11.22 -3.11 -1.92
C LEU A 118 11.76 -4.30 -1.13
N PHE A 119 10.96 -5.34 -0.97
CA PHE A 119 11.30 -6.54 -0.20
C PHE A 119 10.95 -7.81 -0.97
N SER A 120 11.77 -8.85 -0.79
CA SER A 120 11.54 -10.17 -1.39
C SER A 120 10.57 -11.06 -0.62
N ASN A 121 10.19 -10.64 0.60
CA ASN A 121 9.23 -11.32 1.46
C ASN A 121 8.09 -10.39 1.85
N SER A 122 6.99 -10.98 2.30
CA SER A 122 5.85 -10.27 2.88
C SER A 122 6.23 -9.52 4.16
N LEU A 123 5.66 -8.33 4.38
CA LEU A 123 5.86 -7.57 5.61
C LEU A 123 4.79 -7.93 6.66
N THR A 124 5.16 -7.80 7.94
CA THR A 124 4.21 -7.86 9.06
C THR A 124 4.37 -6.65 9.99
N PRO A 125 3.33 -6.28 10.76
CA PRO A 125 3.44 -5.19 11.74
C PRO A 125 4.57 -5.38 12.75
N GLU A 126 4.87 -6.62 13.14
CA GLU A 126 5.91 -6.93 14.13
C GLU A 126 7.30 -6.56 13.61
N MET A 127 7.55 -6.76 12.31
CA MET A 127 8.83 -6.44 11.68
C MET A 127 9.10 -4.93 11.64
N ALA A 128 8.04 -4.14 11.45
CA ALA A 128 8.05 -2.67 11.50
C ALA A 128 7.89 -2.08 12.92
N GLN A 129 8.02 -2.91 13.96
CA GLN A 129 8.06 -2.48 15.36
C GLN A 129 9.38 -2.85 16.05
N ASN A 130 10.30 -3.49 15.35
CA ASN A 130 11.63 -3.78 15.89
C ASN A 130 12.38 -2.44 16.11
N PRO A 131 12.81 -2.11 17.35
CA PRO A 131 13.53 -0.88 17.64
C PRO A 131 14.81 -0.72 16.82
N ASP A 132 15.45 -1.81 16.39
CA ASP A 132 16.63 -1.79 15.51
C ASP A 132 16.34 -1.16 14.13
N ASN A 133 15.06 -1.09 13.73
CA ASN A 133 14.61 -0.52 12.46
C ASN A 133 14.01 0.89 12.59
N SER A 134 14.00 1.47 13.79
CA SER A 134 13.43 2.80 14.06
C SER A 134 14.41 3.95 13.81
N GLY A 135 15.69 3.62 13.60
CA GLY A 135 16.70 4.61 13.28
C GLY A 135 18.13 4.09 13.30
N GLN A 136 19.03 4.88 12.73
CA GLN A 136 20.46 4.59 12.70
C GLN A 136 21.26 5.83 13.07
N TYR A 137 22.24 5.65 13.95
CA TYR A 137 23.24 6.68 14.22
C TYR A 137 24.25 6.77 13.08
N ARG A 138 24.46 7.99 12.58
CA ARG A 138 25.57 8.37 11.70
C ARG A 138 26.38 9.44 12.41
N ARG A 139 27.30 9.02 13.26
CA ARG A 139 27.95 9.86 14.29
C ARG A 139 26.89 10.41 15.26
N ASP A 140 26.78 11.73 15.40
CA ASP A 140 25.83 12.37 16.31
C ASP A 140 24.47 12.60 15.64
N PHE A 141 24.38 12.41 14.31
CA PHE A 141 23.12 12.49 13.58
C PHE A 141 22.32 11.20 13.73
N ILE A 142 21.03 11.32 14.08
CA ILE A 142 20.10 10.19 14.15
C ILE A 142 19.18 10.24 12.93
N VAL A 143 19.26 9.19 12.10
CA VAL A 143 18.26 8.90 11.07
C VAL A 143 17.05 8.29 11.75
N VAL A 144 15.86 8.82 11.49
CA VAL A 144 14.58 8.32 12.03
C VAL A 144 13.54 8.27 10.92
N ILE A 145 12.52 7.43 11.12
CA ILE A 145 11.45 7.16 10.15
C ILE A 145 10.10 7.57 10.74
N ALA A 146 9.21 8.10 9.91
CA ALA A 146 7.82 8.39 10.28
C ALA A 146 6.86 8.19 9.10
N GLY A 147 5.57 8.01 9.44
CA GLY A 147 4.51 7.81 8.46
C GLY A 147 4.81 6.63 7.54
N SER A 148 5.27 5.50 8.09
CA SER A 148 5.64 4.32 7.33
C SER A 148 4.44 3.44 7.05
N ASN A 149 4.09 3.26 5.78
CA ASN A 149 3.11 2.27 5.35
C ASN A 149 3.81 1.08 4.71
N GLY A 150 3.37 -0.13 5.07
CA GLY A 150 3.85 -1.39 4.52
C GLY A 150 2.74 -2.08 3.75
N TYR A 151 3.08 -2.60 2.56
CA TYR A 151 2.14 -3.23 1.66
C TYR A 151 2.72 -4.53 1.11
N THR A 152 1.98 -5.63 1.26
CA THR A 152 2.37 -6.96 0.80
C THR A 152 1.57 -7.34 -0.44
N LYS A 153 2.25 -7.82 -1.47
CA LYS A 153 1.61 -8.25 -2.73
C LYS A 153 0.64 -9.40 -2.45
N GLU A 154 -0.51 -9.38 -3.10
CA GLU A 154 -1.49 -10.45 -2.96
C GLU A 154 -1.04 -11.71 -3.71
N ALA A 155 -0.59 -12.71 -2.95
CA ALA A 155 -0.09 -13.96 -3.53
C ALA A 155 -1.22 -14.67 -4.31
N GLY A 156 -0.95 -14.96 -5.58
CA GLY A 156 -1.85 -15.75 -6.43
C GLY A 156 -2.99 -14.96 -7.08
N TYR A 157 -3.00 -13.63 -6.99
CA TYR A 157 -4.00 -12.78 -7.64
C TYR A 157 -3.40 -11.55 -8.31
N ASN A 158 -3.94 -11.18 -9.47
CA ASN A 158 -3.70 -9.92 -10.19
C ASN A 158 -4.88 -8.99 -9.94
N ALA A 159 -4.64 -7.80 -9.39
CA ALA A 159 -5.71 -6.86 -9.11
C ALA A 159 -5.77 -5.68 -10.08
N ALA A 160 -6.96 -5.11 -10.25
CA ALA A 160 -7.17 -3.86 -10.99
C ALA A 160 -8.32 -3.03 -10.40
N SER A 161 -8.14 -1.72 -10.29
CA SER A 161 -9.22 -0.80 -9.92
C SER A 161 -10.30 -0.68 -11.01
N LEU A 162 -11.54 -0.59 -10.56
CA LEU A 162 -12.73 -0.23 -11.34
C LEU A 162 -13.39 1.06 -10.84
N GLU A 163 -12.74 1.79 -9.93
CA GLU A 163 -13.26 3.03 -9.35
C GLU A 163 -14.67 2.85 -8.73
N ASN A 164 -15.71 3.33 -9.40
CA ASN A 164 -17.09 3.40 -8.92
C ASN A 164 -18.06 2.46 -9.67
N VAL A 165 -17.53 1.48 -10.40
CA VAL A 165 -18.34 0.46 -11.09
C VAL A 165 -17.97 -0.95 -10.66
N ALA A 166 -18.95 -1.86 -10.70
CA ALA A 166 -18.75 -3.29 -10.48
C ALA A 166 -18.84 -4.06 -11.80
N ILE A 167 -18.33 -5.29 -11.78
CA ILE A 167 -18.38 -6.20 -12.91
C ILE A 167 -19.82 -6.60 -13.20
N GLU A 168 -20.19 -6.50 -14.48
CA GLU A 168 -21.38 -7.13 -15.04
C GLU A 168 -20.91 -8.30 -15.94
N SER A 169 -21.07 -9.54 -15.48
CA SER A 169 -20.57 -10.71 -16.21
C SER A 169 -21.47 -11.06 -17.41
N PRO A 170 -20.92 -11.17 -18.63
CA PRO A 170 -21.70 -11.64 -19.77
C PRO A 170 -21.98 -13.15 -19.66
N LEU A 171 -23.07 -13.58 -20.29
CA LEU A 171 -23.31 -15.01 -20.51
C LEU A 171 -22.29 -15.56 -21.52
N ASN A 172 -21.85 -16.81 -21.30
CA ASN A 172 -21.02 -17.52 -22.27
C ASN A 172 -21.83 -17.94 -23.52
N CYS A 173 -21.16 -18.54 -24.51
CA CYS A 173 -21.80 -18.99 -25.76
C CYS A 173 -22.91 -20.04 -25.58
N ASN A 174 -22.99 -20.68 -24.41
CA ASN A 174 -24.04 -21.62 -24.04
C ASN A 174 -25.15 -20.97 -23.19
N GLY A 175 -25.13 -19.65 -23.01
CA GLY A 175 -26.10 -18.91 -22.21
C GLY A 175 -25.92 -19.09 -20.69
N GLN A 176 -24.75 -19.54 -20.23
CA GLN A 176 -24.47 -19.75 -18.81
C GLN A 176 -23.69 -18.57 -18.22
N ASP A 177 -24.03 -18.19 -16.99
CA ASP A 177 -23.31 -17.17 -16.25
C ASP A 177 -22.09 -17.76 -15.50
N SER A 178 -21.07 -16.93 -15.32
CA SER A 178 -19.91 -17.21 -14.48
C SER A 178 -20.12 -16.76 -13.02
N TYR A 179 -21.12 -15.91 -12.76
CA TYR A 179 -21.39 -15.35 -11.45
C TYR A 179 -21.77 -16.45 -10.44
N MET A 180 -21.04 -16.49 -9.34
CA MET A 180 -21.19 -17.49 -8.29
C MET A 180 -22.02 -16.97 -7.10
N GLY A 181 -22.47 -15.72 -7.18
CA GLY A 181 -23.07 -15.00 -6.06
C GLY A 181 -22.09 -14.06 -5.37
N TYR A 182 -22.52 -13.53 -4.22
CA TYR A 182 -21.74 -12.59 -3.43
C TYR A 182 -21.75 -12.93 -1.95
N THR A 183 -20.70 -12.48 -1.26
CA THR A 183 -20.66 -12.41 0.20
C THR A 183 -20.56 -10.97 0.64
N GLY A 184 -21.27 -10.65 1.72
CA GLY A 184 -21.21 -9.36 2.39
C GLY A 184 -20.31 -9.36 3.61
N LEU A 185 -19.41 -8.39 3.70
CA LEU A 185 -18.51 -8.21 4.84
C LEU A 185 -18.79 -6.87 5.55
N PRO A 186 -18.85 -6.85 6.89
CA PRO A 186 -19.11 -5.63 7.63
C PRO A 186 -17.94 -4.64 7.52
N LEU A 187 -18.29 -3.36 7.48
CA LEU A 187 -17.36 -2.23 7.56
C LEU A 187 -17.46 -1.58 8.94
N SER A 188 -16.32 -1.27 9.54
CA SER A 188 -16.23 -0.54 10.82
C SER A 188 -14.87 0.16 10.93
N ALA A 189 -14.69 1.02 11.93
CA ALA A 189 -13.38 1.62 12.20
C ALA A 189 -12.28 0.58 12.47
N SER A 190 -12.65 -0.58 13.06
CA SER A 190 -11.76 -1.71 13.32
C SER A 190 -11.66 -2.69 12.15
N THR A 191 -12.56 -2.61 11.18
CA THR A 191 -12.60 -3.47 9.98
C THR A 191 -12.88 -2.59 8.77
N PRO A 192 -11.92 -1.72 8.38
CA PRO A 192 -12.09 -0.86 7.22
C PRO A 192 -12.21 -1.70 5.94
N TYR A 193 -12.49 -1.01 4.83
CA TYR A 193 -12.47 -1.65 3.53
C TYR A 193 -11.06 -2.17 3.23
N ASP A 194 -10.98 -3.45 2.87
CA ASP A 194 -9.76 -4.12 2.41
C ASP A 194 -10.19 -5.13 1.34
N PRO A 195 -9.94 -4.85 0.05
CA PRO A 195 -10.46 -5.64 -1.06
C PRO A 195 -10.07 -7.13 -1.00
N SER A 196 -8.92 -7.45 -0.42
CA SER A 196 -8.41 -8.82 -0.32
C SER A 196 -9.16 -9.71 0.64
N ARG A 197 -10.01 -9.14 1.50
CA ARG A 197 -10.87 -9.92 2.40
C ARG A 197 -11.81 -10.86 1.62
N CYS A 198 -11.94 -10.65 0.31
CA CYS A 198 -12.66 -11.51 -0.62
C CYS A 198 -11.86 -12.73 -1.12
N VAL A 199 -10.54 -12.81 -0.89
CA VAL A 199 -9.69 -13.96 -1.23
C VAL A 199 -10.17 -15.21 -0.49
N GLY A 200 -10.38 -15.12 0.82
CA GLY A 200 -10.85 -16.25 1.64
C GLY A 200 -12.20 -16.82 1.13
N PRO A 201 -13.26 -15.99 1.01
CA PRO A 201 -14.51 -16.39 0.40
C PRO A 201 -14.35 -17.01 -1.00
N CYS A 202 -13.53 -16.42 -1.87
CA CYS A 202 -13.27 -16.96 -3.21
C CYS A 202 -12.62 -18.35 -3.12
N GLN A 203 -11.55 -18.52 -2.34
CA GLN A 203 -10.82 -19.78 -2.19
C GLN A 203 -11.69 -20.91 -1.63
N GLN A 204 -12.62 -20.62 -0.71
CA GLN A 204 -13.52 -21.63 -0.14
C GLN A 204 -14.43 -22.31 -1.17
N THR A 205 -14.71 -21.66 -2.29
CA THR A 205 -15.60 -22.22 -3.32
C THR A 205 -14.88 -23.20 -4.27
N GLY A 206 -13.55 -23.21 -4.29
CA GLY A 206 -12.72 -24.11 -5.12
C GLY A 206 -12.72 -23.82 -6.63
N THR A 207 -13.82 -23.30 -7.17
CA THR A 207 -13.99 -22.94 -8.59
C THR A 207 -13.94 -21.44 -8.85
N CYS A 208 -13.97 -20.60 -7.82
CA CYS A 208 -13.74 -19.16 -8.01
C CYS A 208 -12.33 -18.92 -8.54
N ARG A 209 -12.28 -18.17 -9.64
CA ARG A 209 -11.04 -17.74 -10.29
C ARG A 209 -10.92 -16.22 -10.34
N PHE A 210 -12.02 -15.51 -10.07
CA PHE A 210 -12.05 -14.07 -10.13
C PHE A 210 -13.04 -13.53 -9.11
N PHE A 211 -12.74 -12.40 -8.49
CA PHE A 211 -13.71 -11.68 -7.67
C PHE A 211 -13.63 -10.18 -7.90
N ASN A 212 -14.74 -9.50 -7.67
CA ASN A 212 -14.84 -8.05 -7.61
C ASN A 212 -15.24 -7.66 -6.18
N SER A 213 -14.34 -6.95 -5.48
CA SER A 213 -14.61 -6.37 -4.18
C SER A 213 -14.94 -4.89 -4.29
N TYR A 214 -15.99 -4.43 -3.62
CA TYR A 214 -16.35 -3.00 -3.62
C TYR A 214 -17.12 -2.61 -2.37
N ILE A 215 -17.21 -1.32 -2.09
CA ILE A 215 -18.09 -0.78 -1.06
C ILE A 215 -19.48 -0.55 -1.68
N LEU A 216 -20.50 -1.16 -1.09
CA LEU A 216 -21.88 -0.84 -1.40
C LEU A 216 -22.33 0.34 -0.54
N LEU A 217 -22.83 1.38 -1.20
CA LEU A 217 -23.44 2.54 -0.57
C LEU A 217 -24.96 2.38 -0.61
N LYS A 218 -25.65 2.71 0.49
CA LYS A 218 -27.10 2.91 0.52
C LYS A 218 -27.37 4.40 0.75
N ASN A 219 -28.04 5.05 -0.21
CA ASN A 219 -28.32 6.48 -0.17
C ASN A 219 -27.05 7.32 0.13
N GLY A 220 -25.91 6.94 -0.48
CA GLY A 220 -24.61 7.59 -0.29
C GLY A 220 -23.83 7.20 0.97
N SER A 221 -24.40 6.38 1.86
CA SER A 221 -23.72 5.92 3.08
C SER A 221 -23.17 4.50 2.91
N PRO A 222 -21.89 4.22 3.25
CA PRO A 222 -21.34 2.87 3.23
C PRO A 222 -22.11 1.92 4.13
N VAL A 223 -22.54 0.78 3.58
CA VAL A 223 -23.24 -0.25 4.34
C VAL A 223 -22.42 -1.52 4.52
N MET A 224 -21.65 -1.93 3.51
CA MET A 224 -20.85 -3.15 3.54
C MET A 224 -19.82 -3.18 2.43
N GLN A 225 -18.79 -4.00 2.63
CA GLN A 225 -17.96 -4.49 1.53
C GLN A 225 -18.66 -5.69 0.90
N VAL A 226 -18.73 -5.72 -0.43
CA VAL A 226 -19.26 -6.84 -1.20
C VAL A 226 -18.11 -7.58 -1.85
N CYS A 227 -18.21 -8.91 -1.90
CA CYS A 227 -17.33 -9.82 -2.60
C CYS A 227 -18.14 -10.58 -3.66
N SER A 228 -18.25 -10.05 -4.88
CA SER A 228 -18.87 -10.77 -6.00
C SER A 228 -17.87 -11.74 -6.60
N MET A 229 -18.21 -13.02 -6.73
CA MET A 229 -17.28 -14.08 -7.13
C MET A 229 -17.69 -14.68 -8.48
N TYR A 230 -16.70 -15.10 -9.26
CA TYR A 230 -16.89 -15.59 -10.62
C TYR A 230 -15.95 -16.77 -10.93
N THR A 231 -16.42 -17.65 -11.81
CA THR A 231 -15.62 -18.78 -12.32
C THR A 231 -14.65 -18.38 -13.44
N ASN A 232 -14.82 -17.20 -14.04
CA ASN A 232 -13.99 -16.66 -15.11
C ASN A 232 -13.49 -15.25 -14.76
N SER A 233 -12.29 -14.91 -15.21
CA SER A 233 -11.74 -13.55 -15.11
C SER A 233 -12.28 -12.59 -16.15
N PHE A 234 -12.39 -11.30 -15.77
CA PHE A 234 -12.88 -10.23 -16.64
C PHE A 234 -11.92 -9.04 -16.68
N ALA A 235 -11.77 -8.47 -17.87
CA ALA A 235 -11.06 -7.20 -18.05
C ALA A 235 -11.88 -6.03 -17.46
N GLY A 236 -11.20 -4.91 -17.17
CA GLY A 236 -11.85 -3.73 -16.60
C GLY A 236 -13.00 -3.15 -17.43
N SER A 237 -13.03 -3.40 -18.75
CA SER A 237 -14.11 -2.98 -19.65
C SER A 237 -15.48 -3.59 -19.33
N TYR A 238 -15.53 -4.66 -18.53
CA TYR A 238 -16.79 -5.26 -18.06
C TYR A 238 -17.33 -4.58 -16.78
N GLY A 239 -16.57 -3.64 -16.20
CA GLY A 239 -17.03 -2.77 -15.12
C GLY A 239 -18.08 -1.80 -15.64
N THR A 240 -19.34 -2.20 -15.60
CA THR A 240 -20.47 -1.39 -16.13
C THR A 240 -21.64 -1.29 -15.16
N ASN A 241 -21.62 -2.08 -14.08
CA ASN A 241 -22.64 -2.03 -13.07
C ASN A 241 -22.42 -0.81 -12.17
N VAL A 242 -23.34 0.15 -12.24
CA VAL A 242 -23.32 1.41 -11.47
C VAL A 242 -24.18 1.37 -10.21
N GLY A 243 -24.77 0.21 -9.91
CA GLY A 243 -25.76 0.04 -8.84
C GLY A 243 -27.20 0.07 -9.34
N GLN A 244 -28.14 0.23 -8.41
CA GLN A 244 -29.58 0.08 -8.70
C GLN A 244 -30.47 0.81 -7.69
N TYR A 245 -31.72 1.04 -8.07
CA TYR A 245 -32.78 1.46 -7.15
C TYR A 245 -33.55 0.24 -6.62
N ALA A 246 -33.84 0.23 -5.33
CA ALA A 246 -34.76 -0.71 -4.71
C ALA A 246 -35.81 0.05 -3.89
N GLY A 247 -36.99 0.26 -4.47
CA GLY A 247 -37.99 1.17 -3.90
C GLY A 247 -37.49 2.61 -3.90
N SER A 248 -37.48 3.25 -2.73
CA SER A 248 -36.95 4.61 -2.55
C SER A 248 -35.45 4.67 -2.28
N ASP A 249 -34.82 3.52 -2.05
CA ASP A 249 -33.39 3.46 -1.73
C ASP A 249 -32.54 3.36 -3.01
N HIS A 250 -31.49 4.15 -3.08
CA HIS A 250 -30.49 4.11 -4.15
C HIS A 250 -29.22 3.43 -3.67
N TYR A 251 -28.84 2.34 -4.32
CA TYR A 251 -27.62 1.61 -4.03
C TYR A 251 -26.59 1.92 -5.11
N THR A 252 -25.41 2.39 -4.70
CA THR A 252 -24.30 2.73 -5.60
C THR A 252 -23.01 2.05 -5.15
N ILE A 253 -22.00 2.07 -6.01
CA ILE A 253 -20.71 1.41 -5.82
C ILE A 253 -19.61 2.46 -5.68
N THR A 254 -18.64 2.20 -4.80
CA THR A 254 -17.39 2.96 -4.69
C THR A 254 -16.26 2.02 -4.31
N ASP A 255 -15.02 2.46 -4.51
CA ASP A 255 -13.80 1.75 -4.10
C ASP A 255 -13.83 0.30 -4.59
N SER A 256 -14.02 0.12 -5.91
CA SER A 256 -14.20 -1.17 -6.56
C SER A 256 -12.89 -1.68 -7.16
N TYR A 257 -12.58 -2.95 -6.90
CA TYR A 257 -11.37 -3.64 -7.34
C TYR A 257 -11.69 -5.05 -7.80
N THR A 258 -11.02 -5.50 -8.85
CA THR A 258 -11.08 -6.88 -9.33
C THR A 258 -9.82 -7.62 -9.00
N TYR A 259 -9.93 -8.94 -8.86
CA TYR A 259 -8.84 -9.84 -8.53
C TYR A 259 -8.97 -11.11 -9.35
N SER A 260 -8.03 -11.33 -10.25
CA SER A 260 -7.95 -12.52 -11.08
C SER A 260 -6.91 -13.47 -10.52
N ASN A 261 -7.27 -14.72 -10.27
CA ASN A 261 -6.33 -15.74 -9.82
C ASN A 261 -5.21 -15.88 -10.86
N SER A 262 -3.95 -15.81 -10.45
CA SER A 262 -2.79 -15.86 -11.35
C SER A 262 -2.61 -17.20 -12.06
N ASN A 263 -3.35 -18.23 -11.66
CA ASN A 263 -3.41 -19.53 -12.33
C ASN A 263 -4.64 -19.67 -13.25
N ASP A 264 -5.42 -18.60 -13.46
CA ASP A 264 -6.52 -18.62 -14.43
C ASP A 264 -5.94 -18.64 -15.86
N PRO A 265 -6.31 -19.61 -16.71
CA PRO A 265 -5.84 -19.68 -18.09
C PRO A 265 -6.27 -18.48 -18.96
N ASN A 266 -7.13 -17.60 -18.47
CA ASN A 266 -7.62 -16.41 -19.18
C ASN A 266 -6.93 -15.09 -18.76
N THR A 267 -5.94 -15.13 -17.87
CA THR A 267 -5.11 -13.95 -17.49
C THR A 267 -3.82 -13.86 -18.29
#